data_AF-E3QVD2-F1
#
_entry.id   AF-E3QVD2-F1
#
_cell.length_a   1.000
_cell.length_b   1.000
_cell.length_c   1.000
_cell.angle_alpha   90.00
_cell.angle_beta   90.00
_cell.angle_gamma   90.00
#
_symmetry.space_group_name_H-M   'P 1'
#
loop_
_entity.id
_entity.type
_entity.pdbx_description
1 polymer ?
#
loop_
_entity_poly.entity_id
_entity_poly.type
_entity_poly.pdbx_seq_one_letter_code
_entity_poly.pdbx_strand_id
1 'polypeptide(L)'
;MFHFTAFLIVIAAFAGAASAVSCTPAETYCGSRLIKANKRNRAAVEDALISGRQPIDEAHIKQSVFWCAPAGVPVPAKSGLLFVTYCGPVSTCVEGGALGGVGDACVPSTSGGRGH
;
A
#
# COMPACT_ATOMS: atom_id res chain seq x y z
N MET A 1 12.94 -39.80 -38.44
CA MET A 1 12.78 -39.41 -37.02
C MET A 1 13.37 -38.02 -36.85
N PHE A 2 12.56 -37.01 -36.55
CA PHE A 2 12.88 -35.90 -35.64
C PHE A 2 11.57 -35.10 -35.48
N HIS A 3 10.91 -35.34 -34.34
CA HIS A 3 9.69 -34.65 -33.94
C HIS A 3 10.00 -33.17 -33.71
N PHE A 4 9.40 -32.28 -34.50
CA PHE A 4 9.39 -30.84 -34.21
C PHE A 4 8.31 -30.56 -33.16
N THR A 5 8.69 -30.67 -31.89
CA THR A 5 7.83 -30.31 -30.76
C THR A 5 7.73 -28.79 -30.72
N ALA A 6 6.61 -28.25 -31.23
CA ALA A 6 6.28 -26.83 -31.16
C ALA A 6 6.10 -26.40 -29.70
N PHE A 7 7.06 -25.67 -29.15
CA PHE A 7 6.97 -25.06 -27.83
C PHE A 7 6.15 -23.75 -27.95
N LEU A 8 4.84 -23.84 -27.75
CA LEU A 8 3.97 -22.67 -27.61
C LEU A 8 4.19 -22.05 -26.23
N ILE A 9 5.08 -21.06 -26.14
CA ILE A 9 5.23 -20.22 -24.94
C ILE A 9 4.06 -19.24 -24.91
N VAL A 10 3.00 -19.59 -24.19
CA VAL A 10 1.89 -18.67 -23.88
C VAL A 10 2.38 -17.70 -22.81
N ILE A 11 2.83 -16.51 -23.23
CA ILE A 11 3.10 -15.41 -22.31
C ILE A 11 1.75 -14.85 -21.89
N ALA A 12 1.17 -15.39 -20.82
CA ALA A 12 -0.02 -14.85 -20.19
C ALA A 12 0.33 -13.48 -19.57
N ALA A 13 0.12 -12.41 -20.32
CA ALA A 13 0.13 -11.06 -19.79
C ALA A 13 -1.05 -10.92 -18.82
N PHE A 14 -0.80 -11.15 -17.53
CA PHE A 14 -1.72 -10.76 -16.47
C PHE A 14 -1.75 -9.23 -16.40
N ALA A 15 -2.56 -8.61 -17.26
CA ALA A 15 -3.00 -7.24 -17.09
C ALA A 15 -3.98 -7.22 -15.92
N GLY A 16 -3.44 -7.23 -14.70
CA GLY A 16 -4.20 -6.88 -13.51
C GLY A 16 -4.70 -5.46 -13.68
N ALA A 17 -6.00 -5.31 -13.93
CA ALA A 17 -6.67 -4.03 -13.88
C ALA A 17 -6.63 -3.53 -12.42
N ALA A 18 -5.53 -2.90 -12.04
CA ALA A 18 -5.46 -2.12 -10.82
C ALA A 18 -6.49 -1.01 -10.96
N SER A 19 -7.50 -1.02 -10.10
CA SER A 19 -8.34 0.16 -9.93
C SER A 19 -7.39 1.28 -9.49
N ALA A 20 -7.14 2.24 -10.39
CA ALA A 20 -6.06 3.21 -10.23
C ALA A 20 -6.31 4.09 -9.01
N VAL A 21 -5.81 3.67 -7.85
CA VAL A 21 -5.59 4.55 -6.72
C VAL A 21 -4.73 5.71 -7.23
N SER A 22 -5.12 6.93 -6.89
CA SER A 22 -4.34 8.11 -7.27
C SER A 22 -3.17 8.23 -6.29
N CYS A 23 -2.10 7.50 -6.56
CA CYS A 23 -0.82 7.57 -5.85
C CYS A 23 0.34 7.45 -6.84
N THR A 24 1.50 8.01 -6.46
CA THR A 24 2.72 7.84 -7.25
C THR A 24 3.22 6.41 -7.09
N PRO A 25 3.51 5.70 -8.19
CA PRO A 25 3.98 4.33 -8.13
C PRO A 25 5.32 4.23 -7.37
N ALA A 26 5.51 3.11 -6.67
CA ALA A 26 6.65 2.80 -5.82
C ALA A 26 6.83 3.67 -4.56
N GLU A 27 5.87 4.54 -4.23
CA GLU A 27 5.91 5.34 -3.00
C GLU A 27 4.95 4.81 -1.92
N THR A 28 5.26 5.16 -0.67
CA THR A 28 4.41 4.84 0.48
C THR A 28 3.52 6.03 0.85
N TYR A 29 2.29 5.72 1.24
CA TYR A 29 1.28 6.69 1.61
C TYR A 29 0.55 6.27 2.89
N CYS A 30 0.30 7.22 3.78
CA CYS A 30 -0.64 7.05 4.87
C CYS A 30 -2.05 6.89 4.29
N GLY A 31 -2.84 5.98 4.83
CA GLY A 31 -4.22 5.83 4.36
C GLY A 31 -5.06 7.10 4.56
N SER A 32 -4.74 7.90 5.59
CA SER A 32 -5.32 9.24 5.79
C SER A 32 -5.04 10.19 4.61
N ARG A 33 -3.80 10.21 4.09
CA ARG A 33 -3.37 10.99 2.91
C ARG A 33 -4.09 10.51 1.66
N LEU A 34 -4.14 9.20 1.43
CA LEU A 34 -4.82 8.62 0.26
C LEU A 34 -6.30 8.99 0.21
N ILE A 35 -7.00 8.91 1.34
CA ILE A 35 -8.44 9.24 1.41
C ILE A 35 -8.68 10.75 1.30
N LYS A 36 -7.77 11.56 1.86
CA LYS A 36 -7.81 13.03 1.73
C LYS A 36 -7.61 13.48 0.28
N ALA A 37 -6.68 12.83 -0.44
CA ALA A 37 -6.44 13.09 -1.85
C ALA A 37 -7.65 12.70 -2.71
N ASN A 38 -8.25 11.53 -2.45
CA ASN A 38 -9.48 11.12 -3.11
C ASN A 38 -10.28 10.16 -2.23
N LYS A 39 -11.51 10.53 -1.87
CA LYS A 39 -12.40 9.69 -1.05
C LYS A 39 -12.71 8.33 -1.69
N ARG A 40 -12.59 8.20 -3.02
CA ARG A 40 -12.75 6.91 -3.73
C ARG A 40 -11.63 5.92 -3.40
N ASN A 41 -10.48 6.39 -2.91
CA ASN A 41 -9.38 5.53 -2.47
C ASN A 41 -9.72 4.74 -1.19
N ARG A 42 -10.81 5.06 -0.48
CA ARG A 42 -11.18 4.35 0.75
C ARG A 42 -11.41 2.86 0.49
N ALA A 43 -12.12 2.50 -0.59
CA ALA A 43 -12.31 1.09 -0.96
C ALA A 43 -10.99 0.38 -1.28
N ALA A 44 -10.04 1.09 -1.91
CA ALA A 44 -8.72 0.58 -2.21
C ALA A 44 -7.88 0.31 -0.94
N VAL A 45 -7.97 1.21 0.04
CA VAL A 45 -7.33 1.10 1.35
C VAL A 45 -7.94 -0.05 2.17
N GLU A 46 -9.27 -0.15 2.20
CA GLU A 46 -9.99 -1.25 2.86
C GLU A 46 -9.61 -2.60 2.24
N ASP A 47 -9.57 -2.72 0.90
CA ASP A 47 -9.15 -3.94 0.19
C ASP A 47 -7.70 -4.33 0.53
N ALA A 48 -6.79 -3.34 0.61
CA ALA A 48 -5.40 -3.58 1.00
C ALA A 48 -5.27 -4.06 2.47
N LEU A 49 -6.08 -3.52 3.39
CA LEU A 49 -6.13 -3.98 4.77
C LEU A 49 -6.68 -5.41 4.88
N ILE A 50 -7.77 -5.72 4.18
CA ILE A 50 -8.35 -7.07 4.11
C ILE A 50 -7.32 -8.06 3.56
N SER A 51 -6.61 -7.67 2.50
CA SER A 51 -5.53 -8.45 1.90
C SER A 51 -4.38 -8.71 2.88
N GLY A 52 -4.03 -7.69 3.68
CA GLY A 52 -3.07 -7.77 4.78
C GLY A 52 -3.58 -8.44 6.06
N ARG A 53 -4.81 -8.99 6.04
CA ARG A 53 -5.51 -9.56 7.22
C ARG A 53 -5.58 -8.60 8.40
N GLN A 54 -5.67 -7.30 8.12
CA GLN A 54 -5.83 -6.25 9.11
C GLN A 54 -7.31 -5.87 9.24
N PRO A 55 -7.72 -5.36 10.41
CA PRO A 55 -9.06 -4.79 10.57
C PRO A 55 -9.21 -3.49 9.76
N ILE A 56 -10.45 -3.18 9.40
CA ILE A 56 -10.84 -2.03 8.55
C ILE A 56 -11.45 -0.88 9.38
N ASP A 57 -11.09 -0.77 10.66
CA ASP A 57 -11.51 0.36 11.48
C ASP A 57 -10.79 1.66 11.08
N GLU A 58 -11.33 2.79 11.51
CA GLU A 58 -10.80 4.11 11.16
C GLU A 58 -9.36 4.34 11.64
N ALA A 59 -8.91 3.67 12.70
CA ALA A 59 -7.52 3.78 13.14
C ALA A 59 -6.59 3.09 12.14
N HIS A 60 -6.92 1.87 11.72
CA HIS A 60 -6.15 1.14 10.70
C HIS A 60 -6.21 1.83 9.34
N ILE A 61 -7.37 2.36 8.95
CA ILE A 61 -7.52 3.12 7.71
C ILE A 61 -6.63 4.37 7.71
N LYS A 62 -6.55 5.11 8.82
CA LYS A 62 -5.83 6.41 8.87
C LYS A 62 -4.36 6.28 9.21
N GLN A 63 -3.99 5.36 10.09
CA GLN A 63 -2.63 5.22 10.63
C GLN A 63 -1.85 4.05 10.04
N SER A 64 -2.35 3.40 8.99
CA SER A 64 -1.55 2.44 8.23
C SER A 64 -0.82 3.08 7.08
N VAL A 65 0.36 2.52 6.78
CA VAL A 65 1.18 2.83 5.63
C VAL A 65 0.85 1.83 4.53
N PHE A 66 0.58 2.35 3.34
CA PHE A 66 0.31 1.59 2.14
C PHE A 66 1.36 1.89 1.09
N TRP A 67 1.84 0.88 0.39
CA TRP A 67 2.76 1.04 -0.73
C TRP A 67 1.98 0.99 -2.04
N CYS A 68 2.20 1.99 -2.88
CA CYS A 68 1.60 2.09 -4.20
C CYS A 68 2.40 1.20 -5.16
N ALA A 69 1.82 0.09 -5.60
CA ALA A 69 2.50 -0.83 -6.48
C ALA A 69 2.66 -0.22 -7.88
N PRO A 70 3.87 -0.23 -8.46
CA PRO A 70 4.06 0.16 -9.85
C PRO A 70 3.35 -0.83 -10.78
N ALA A 71 2.99 -0.34 -11.97
CA ALA A 71 2.37 -1.18 -13.00
C ALA A 71 3.25 -2.40 -13.31
N GLY A 72 2.63 -3.59 -13.30
CA GLY A 72 3.32 -4.86 -13.52
C GLY A 72 3.82 -5.57 -12.27
N VAL A 73 3.69 -4.97 -11.07
CA VAL A 73 3.93 -5.67 -9.81
C VAL A 73 2.64 -6.37 -9.35
N PRO A 74 2.64 -7.70 -9.20
CA PRO A 74 1.49 -8.41 -8.67
C PRO A 74 1.34 -8.09 -7.19
N VAL A 75 0.30 -7.32 -6.85
CA VAL A 75 -0.15 -7.15 -5.47
C VAL A 75 -1.36 -8.01 -5.18
N PRO A 76 -1.50 -8.50 -3.94
CA PRO A 76 -2.63 -9.33 -3.54
C PRO A 76 -3.94 -8.54 -3.44
N ALA A 77 -3.89 -7.20 -3.41
CA ALA A 77 -5.06 -6.32 -3.46
C ALA A 77 -5.44 -5.99 -4.91
N LYS A 78 -6.75 -5.88 -5.18
CA LYS A 78 -7.31 -5.49 -6.50
C LYS A 78 -7.08 -4.02 -6.83
N SER A 79 -6.61 -3.26 -5.84
CA SER A 79 -6.51 -1.81 -5.84
C SER A 79 -5.14 -1.25 -6.18
N GLY A 80 -4.11 -2.09 -6.39
CA GLY A 80 -2.75 -1.60 -6.62
C GLY A 80 -2.06 -1.07 -5.34
N LEU A 81 -2.69 -1.21 -4.18
CA LEU A 81 -2.11 -0.88 -2.88
C LEU A 81 -1.68 -2.13 -2.14
N LEU A 82 -0.51 -2.10 -1.53
CA LEU A 82 -0.05 -3.12 -0.60
C LEU A 82 -0.08 -2.54 0.82
N PHE A 83 -0.69 -3.25 1.76
CA PHE A 83 -0.52 -2.91 3.17
C PHE A 83 0.93 -3.17 3.58
N VAL A 84 1.60 -2.15 4.14
CA VAL A 84 2.98 -2.25 4.62
C VAL A 84 3.00 -2.50 6.12
N THR A 85 2.38 -1.60 6.89
CA THR A 85 2.37 -1.67 8.35
C THR A 85 1.30 -0.76 8.95
N TYR A 86 0.87 -1.07 10.17
CA TYR A 86 0.02 -0.23 11.00
C TYR A 86 0.88 0.44 12.07
N CYS A 87 0.84 1.76 12.17
CA CYS A 87 1.68 2.51 13.11
C CYS A 87 1.27 2.34 14.58
N GLY A 88 0.01 1.98 14.84
CA GLY A 88 -0.47 1.75 16.20
C GLY A 88 -0.59 3.02 17.05
N PRO A 89 -0.86 2.87 18.36
CA PRO A 89 -1.12 4.00 19.25
C PRO A 89 0.13 4.80 19.63
N VAL A 90 1.31 4.18 19.56
CA VAL A 90 2.59 4.78 19.96
C VAL A 90 3.34 5.45 18.80
N SER A 91 2.91 5.23 17.56
CA SER A 91 3.50 5.84 16.37
C SER A 91 2.42 6.44 15.49
N THR A 92 2.69 7.58 14.91
CA THR A 92 1.78 8.23 13.95
C THR A 92 2.32 8.01 12.55
N CYS A 93 1.41 7.76 11.60
CA CYS A 93 1.76 7.80 10.18
C CYS A 93 1.98 9.26 9.79
N VAL A 94 3.22 9.61 9.44
CA VAL A 94 3.61 10.97 9.09
C VAL A 94 3.90 11.04 7.59
N GLU A 95 3.32 12.05 6.95
CA GLU A 95 3.54 12.32 5.54
C GLU A 95 4.99 12.79 5.30
N GLY A 96 5.68 12.24 4.29
CA GLY A 96 7.01 12.71 3.87
C GLY A 96 8.22 12.12 4.59
N GLY A 97 8.03 11.05 5.37
CA GLY A 97 9.11 10.25 5.96
C GLY A 97 9.94 11.00 7.01
N ALA A 98 10.44 10.30 8.02
CA ALA A 98 11.20 10.88 9.14
C ALA A 98 12.50 11.62 8.73
N LEU A 99 12.89 11.61 7.44
CA LEU A 99 14.19 12.08 6.95
C LEU A 99 14.11 12.82 5.59
N GLY A 100 12.93 13.30 5.16
CA GLY A 100 12.79 13.99 3.86
C GLY A 100 12.77 13.05 2.64
N GLY A 101 12.30 11.82 2.85
CA GLY A 101 12.11 10.82 1.80
C GLY A 101 10.72 10.91 1.16
N VAL A 102 10.61 10.44 -0.08
CA VAL A 102 9.41 10.54 -0.91
C VAL A 102 8.19 9.71 -0.46
N GLY A 103 8.24 9.07 0.71
CA GLY A 103 7.20 8.16 1.18
C GLY A 103 6.82 8.37 2.64
N ASP A 104 5.55 8.18 2.93
CA ASP A 104 4.98 8.26 4.28
C ASP A 104 5.45 7.08 5.13
N ALA A 105 5.65 7.30 6.43
CA ALA A 105 6.19 6.30 7.34
C ALA A 105 5.61 6.41 8.75
N CYS A 106 5.69 5.32 9.51
CA CYS A 106 5.41 5.35 10.94
C CYS A 106 6.56 6.03 11.68
N VAL A 107 6.25 7.11 12.37
CA VAL A 107 7.19 7.83 13.23
C VAL A 107 6.69 7.71 14.67
N PRO A 108 7.55 7.39 15.64
CA PRO A 108 7.13 7.35 17.04
C PRO A 108 6.51 8.69 17.42
N SER A 109 5.32 8.63 18.00
CA SER A 109 4.63 9.80 18.52
C SER A 109 5.50 10.32 19.66
N THR A 110 6.17 11.46 19.48
CA THR A 110 6.89 12.15 20.56
C THR A 110 5.88 12.66 21.59
N SER A 111 5.28 11.76 22.37
CA SER A 111 4.82 12.07 23.72
C SER A 111 6.01 11.86 24.62
N GLY A 112 6.48 12.95 25.22
CA GLY A 112 7.80 13.08 25.83
C GLY A 112 8.23 11.91 26.72
N GLY A 113 9.49 11.52 26.56
CA GLY A 113 10.27 10.97 27.65
C GLY A 113 10.44 12.04 28.73
N ARG A 114 9.42 12.23 29.56
CA ARG A 114 9.61 12.72 30.92
C ARG A 114 9.83 11.46 31.75
N GLY A 115 11.10 11.25 32.11
CA GLY A 115 11.52 10.14 32.94
C GLY A 115 10.67 10.06 34.21
N HIS A 116 10.32 8.83 34.58
CA HIS A 116 9.96 8.46 35.94
C HIS A 116 11.19 7.83 36.58
#